data_AF-A0A5J4QHZ5-F1
#
_entry.id   AF-A0A5J4QHZ5-F1
#
_cell.length_a   1.000
_cell.length_b   1.000
_cell.length_c   1.000
_cell.angle_alpha   90.00
_cell.angle_beta   90.00
_cell.angle_gamma   90.00
#
_symmetry.space_group_name_H-M   'P 1'
#
loop_
_entity.id
_entity.type
_entity.pdbx_description
1 polymer ?
#
loop_
_entity_poly.entity_id
_entity_poly.type
_entity_poly.pdbx_seq_one_letter_code
_entity_poly.pdbx_strand_id
1 'polypeptide(L)'
;LEPYSISGEQAVYHCPLFDGHKPTIAGIQLKALETPSISIGRAFSGETRDTINLKTDERGNLLFRTDAGGFRLINTIAELQLIAEGANDDNLKASYKQESDIDFMSQPVVWIPIGWNESFPFSGVYNGNGYKIRNMYVSKSLPLSNTEISPDLKEEEMIGFFGYNTGIISNLCLVSGGLSVDIISENMNRKEQYDYSIGTICGYNNGRIEYCSNSDYSLYLHIEPSEKTSNFYVGGISGKLENILYACINNSKIEIIDSGGEGDLRVGGLSGLCLNKGNNYGPRCLANTNHGELSVRTEEGIGKRTHGIGGLFGATYEKFIEELRESWYINNYNSGTITYTIGSQDYEYAVGGIIGILGEGSFQSLTYNYNIGEMRISYADRQTISNNKEYLGWMSGKIEKKQSDISIRDFYYDYDSTKIEKEELITVHRPIGNYTEENPYIIPEILKGIYRFSINDWPKWAIERWAWGDLGGWNNGNPVYPKLWIEKNK
;
A
#
# COMPACT_ATOMS: atom_id res chain seq x y z
N LEU A 1 5.39 -23.67 28.28
CA LEU A 1 4.15 -24.44 28.52
C LEU A 1 4.43 -25.87 28.11
N GLU A 2 4.13 -26.85 28.96
CA GLU A 2 4.11 -28.26 28.50
C GLU A 2 2.82 -28.47 27.69
N PRO A 3 2.86 -29.27 26.60
CA PRO A 3 1.65 -29.58 25.85
C PRO A 3 0.65 -30.29 26.79
N TYR A 4 -0.60 -29.82 26.77
CA TYR A 4 -1.67 -30.38 27.60
C TYR A 4 -2.01 -31.80 27.16
N SER A 5 -1.92 -32.06 25.86
CA SER A 5 -2.01 -33.40 25.29
C SER A 5 -1.20 -33.49 24.00
N ILE A 6 -0.48 -34.62 23.85
CA ILE A 6 0.14 -35.03 22.60
C ILE A 6 -0.63 -36.27 22.14
N SER A 7 -1.26 -36.20 20.97
CA SER A 7 -1.96 -37.34 20.37
C SER A 7 -1.54 -37.46 18.92
N GLY A 8 -0.62 -38.39 18.62
CA GLY A 8 -0.02 -38.50 17.28
C GLY A 8 0.81 -37.27 16.90
N GLU A 9 0.65 -36.77 15.66
CA GLU A 9 1.36 -35.59 15.11
C GLU A 9 0.80 -34.23 15.57
N GLN A 10 -0.18 -34.21 16.48
CA GLN A 10 -0.82 -32.98 16.96
C GLN A 10 -0.46 -32.71 18.42
N ALA A 11 0.05 -31.50 18.66
CA ALA A 11 0.31 -30.98 20.00
C ALA A 11 -0.73 -29.90 20.33
N VAL A 12 -1.50 -30.14 21.39
CA VAL A 12 -2.52 -29.20 21.87
C VAL A 12 -1.94 -28.44 23.06
N TYR A 13 -1.91 -27.11 22.94
CA TYR A 13 -1.46 -26.23 24.02
C TYR A 13 -2.66 -25.47 24.59
N HIS A 14 -2.83 -25.59 25.90
CA HIS A 14 -3.76 -24.75 26.65
C HIS A 14 -3.00 -23.57 27.23
N CYS A 15 -3.51 -22.37 27.02
CA CYS A 15 -2.99 -21.19 27.68
C CYS A 15 -3.65 -21.10 29.07
N PRO A 16 -2.87 -21.02 30.18
CA PRO A 16 -3.47 -20.78 31.48
C PRO A 16 -4.09 -19.37 31.47
N LEU A 17 -5.42 -19.31 31.64
CA LEU A 17 -6.11 -18.08 31.97
C LEU A 17 -5.60 -17.62 33.35
N PHE A 18 -4.83 -16.54 33.38
CA PHE A 18 -4.46 -15.88 34.62
C PHE A 18 -5.45 -14.74 34.89
N ASP A 19 -6.09 -14.79 36.05
CA ASP A 19 -6.99 -13.81 36.67
C ASP A 19 -7.06 -12.42 36.00
N GLY A 20 -8.10 -12.20 35.18
CA GLY A 20 -8.61 -10.86 34.83
C GLY A 20 -7.68 -9.95 34.00
N HIS A 21 -6.45 -10.35 33.71
CA HIS A 21 -5.50 -9.60 32.89
C HIS A 21 -5.28 -10.34 31.57
N LYS A 22 -5.37 -9.64 30.44
CA LYS A 22 -5.07 -10.18 29.10
C LYS A 22 -3.62 -10.68 29.09
N PRO A 23 -3.33 -11.98 29.19
CA PRO A 23 -1.95 -12.45 29.21
C PRO A 23 -1.45 -12.46 27.77
N THR A 24 -0.42 -11.68 27.47
CA THR A 24 0.27 -11.78 26.18
C THR A 24 1.29 -12.90 26.26
N ILE A 25 1.10 -13.99 25.51
CA ILE A 25 2.05 -15.11 25.50
C ILE A 25 3.04 -14.91 24.37
N ALA A 26 4.25 -14.47 24.74
CA ALA A 26 5.30 -14.15 23.80
C ALA A 26 5.88 -15.36 23.07
N GLY A 27 5.70 -16.59 23.57
CA GLY A 27 6.12 -17.81 22.87
C GLY A 27 5.83 -19.13 23.58
N ILE A 28 5.84 -20.24 22.82
CA ILE A 28 5.95 -21.62 23.30
C ILE A 28 7.34 -22.10 22.89
N GLN A 29 8.14 -22.53 23.87
CA GLN A 29 9.32 -23.33 23.58
C GLN A 29 8.89 -24.77 23.29
N LEU A 30 9.12 -25.24 22.06
CA LEU A 30 8.94 -26.64 21.72
C LEU A 30 10.08 -27.42 22.39
N LYS A 31 9.74 -28.41 23.21
CA LYS A 31 10.69 -29.09 24.13
C LYS A 31 11.68 -30.02 23.41
N ALA A 32 11.63 -30.11 22.08
CA ALA A 32 12.54 -30.91 21.29
C ALA A 32 13.68 -30.04 20.72
N LEU A 33 14.85 -30.19 21.36
CA LEU A 33 16.20 -29.91 20.85
C LEU A 33 16.49 -28.48 20.34
N GLU A 34 17.14 -27.69 21.20
CA GLU A 34 18.01 -26.54 20.86
C GLU A 34 17.41 -25.40 20.00
N THR A 35 16.12 -25.45 19.68
CA THR A 35 15.44 -24.43 18.90
C THR A 35 15.01 -23.24 19.78
N PRO A 36 15.10 -21.99 19.28
CA PRO A 36 14.57 -20.82 19.98
C PRO A 36 13.07 -20.98 20.30
N SER A 37 12.58 -20.27 21.31
CA SER A 37 11.15 -20.25 21.61
C SER A 37 10.36 -19.75 20.40
N ILE A 38 9.29 -20.47 20.03
CA ILE A 38 8.41 -20.06 18.93
C ILE A 38 7.48 -18.97 19.43
N SER A 39 7.54 -17.78 18.84
CA SER A 39 6.58 -16.72 19.14
C SER A 39 5.18 -17.12 18.69
N ILE A 40 4.24 -17.21 19.63
CA ILE A 40 2.85 -17.57 19.32
C ILE A 40 2.09 -16.34 18.82
N GLY A 41 2.37 -15.17 19.41
CA GLY A 41 1.85 -13.89 18.93
C GLY A 41 0.34 -13.86 18.74
N ARG A 42 -0.43 -14.11 19.81
CA ARG A 42 -1.90 -14.15 19.75
C ARG A 42 -2.49 -13.23 20.83
N ALA A 43 -3.42 -12.36 20.43
CA ALA A 43 -4.17 -11.51 21.34
C ALA A 43 -5.59 -12.06 21.53
N PHE A 44 -5.94 -12.42 22.77
CA PHE A 44 -7.28 -12.92 23.09
C PHE A 44 -8.26 -11.73 23.23
N SER A 45 -9.33 -11.72 22.43
CA SER A 45 -10.46 -10.79 22.61
C SER A 45 -11.70 -11.56 23.05
N GLY A 46 -11.99 -11.51 24.35
CA GLY A 46 -13.23 -12.07 24.91
C GLY A 46 -13.27 -13.59 25.01
N GLU A 47 -14.08 -14.05 25.96
CA GLU A 47 -14.28 -15.44 26.36
C GLU A 47 -14.69 -16.30 25.16
N THR A 48 -13.94 -17.38 24.86
CA THR A 48 -14.48 -18.75 24.66
C THR A 48 -13.60 -19.70 23.85
N ARG A 49 -12.40 -19.35 23.35
CA ARG A 49 -11.49 -20.37 22.76
C ARG A 49 -10.00 -20.14 23.06
N ASP A 50 -9.59 -20.68 24.22
CA ASP A 50 -8.23 -20.61 24.82
C ASP A 50 -7.27 -21.73 24.38
N THR A 51 -7.57 -22.38 23.25
CA THR A 51 -6.74 -23.47 22.72
C THR A 51 -6.03 -23.02 21.45
N ILE A 52 -4.74 -23.30 21.40
CA ILE A 52 -3.94 -23.19 20.18
C ILE A 52 -3.57 -24.61 19.77
N ASN A 53 -4.00 -24.98 18.57
CA ASN A 53 -3.66 -26.27 17.98
C ASN A 53 -2.45 -26.04 17.08
N LEU A 54 -1.35 -26.75 17.35
CA LEU A 54 -0.17 -26.76 16.47
C LEU A 54 0.05 -28.18 15.97
N LYS A 55 0.55 -28.32 14.74
CA LYS A 55 1.00 -29.60 14.21
C LYS A 55 2.53 -29.60 14.22
N THR A 56 3.14 -30.69 14.67
CA THR A 56 4.61 -30.85 14.63
C THR A 56 5.01 -32.20 14.07
N ASP A 57 6.20 -32.28 13.46
CA ASP A 57 6.79 -33.57 13.11
C ASP A 57 7.35 -34.31 14.36
N GLU A 58 7.90 -35.51 14.17
CA GLU A 58 8.51 -36.32 15.23
C GLU A 58 9.72 -35.64 15.90
N ARG A 59 10.31 -34.63 15.25
CA ARG A 59 11.44 -33.84 15.76
C ARG A 59 10.98 -32.56 16.45
N GLY A 60 9.67 -32.28 16.47
CA GLY A 60 9.11 -31.07 17.03
C GLY A 60 9.18 -29.85 16.11
N ASN A 61 9.43 -30.01 14.80
CA ASN A 61 9.35 -28.89 13.87
C ASN A 61 7.89 -28.55 13.59
N LEU A 62 7.57 -27.25 13.53
CA LEU A 62 6.23 -26.77 13.21
C LEU A 62 5.83 -27.16 11.77
N LEU A 63 4.61 -27.67 11.62
CA LEU A 63 4.00 -28.04 10.33
C LEU A 63 2.67 -27.31 10.17
N PHE A 64 2.28 -27.08 8.91
CA PHE A 64 0.94 -26.58 8.62
C PHE A 64 -0.13 -27.62 8.97
N ARG A 65 -1.20 -27.13 9.61
CA ARG A 65 -2.49 -27.85 9.64
C ARG A 65 -3.26 -27.51 8.38
N THR A 66 -4.14 -28.42 7.97
CA THR A 66 -4.99 -28.22 6.80
C THR A 66 -6.46 -28.40 7.18
N ASP A 67 -7.34 -27.52 6.71
CA ASP A 67 -8.78 -27.70 6.86
C ASP A 67 -9.37 -28.65 5.80
N ALA A 68 -10.67 -28.93 5.89
CA ALA A 68 -11.38 -29.79 4.94
C ALA A 68 -11.39 -29.25 3.50
N GLY A 69 -11.14 -27.95 3.31
CA GLY A 69 -11.05 -27.30 2.01
C GLY A 69 -9.63 -27.32 1.42
N GLY A 70 -8.65 -27.89 2.12
CA GLY A 70 -7.27 -27.90 1.67
C GLY A 70 -6.48 -26.63 2.03
N PHE A 71 -7.05 -25.70 2.80
CA PHE A 71 -6.33 -24.51 3.24
C PHE A 71 -5.39 -24.84 4.39
N ARG A 72 -4.14 -24.40 4.26
CA ARG A 72 -3.19 -24.37 5.36
C ARG A 72 -3.61 -23.29 6.35
N LEU A 73 -3.76 -23.68 7.61
CA LEU A 73 -4.29 -22.79 8.64
C LEU A 73 -3.18 -21.96 9.28
N ILE A 74 -3.48 -20.67 9.47
CA ILE A 74 -2.58 -19.69 10.09
C ILE A 74 -3.24 -19.14 11.37
N ASN A 75 -2.55 -19.30 12.48
CA ASN A 75 -3.01 -18.92 13.82
C ASN A 75 -1.93 -18.16 14.60
N THR A 76 -0.68 -18.18 14.14
CA THR A 76 0.49 -17.66 14.84
C THR A 76 1.47 -16.98 13.89
N ILE A 77 2.36 -16.14 14.42
CA ILE A 77 3.47 -15.55 13.65
C ILE A 77 4.37 -16.64 13.07
N ALA A 78 4.60 -17.72 13.81
CA ALA A 78 5.47 -18.79 13.36
C ALA A 78 4.94 -19.52 12.12
N GLU A 79 3.61 -19.77 12.06
CA GLU A 79 2.99 -20.33 10.86
C GLU A 79 3.09 -19.35 9.67
N LEU A 80 3.07 -18.02 9.90
CA LEU A 80 3.36 -17.05 8.86
C LEU A 80 4.83 -17.10 8.39
N GLN A 81 5.77 -17.20 9.33
CA GLN A 81 7.20 -17.32 9.03
C GLN A 81 7.50 -18.58 8.22
N LEU A 82 6.81 -19.70 8.46
CA LEU A 82 6.94 -20.91 7.63
C LEU A 82 6.57 -20.69 6.15
N ILE A 83 5.72 -19.71 5.84
CA ILE A 83 5.44 -19.32 4.46
C ILE A 83 6.65 -18.60 3.87
N ALA A 84 7.24 -17.68 4.63
CA ALA A 84 8.36 -16.84 4.21
C ALA A 84 9.73 -17.56 4.21
N GLU A 85 9.96 -18.52 5.10
CA GLU A 85 11.27 -19.18 5.29
C GLU A 85 11.57 -20.28 4.26
N GLY A 86 10.63 -20.57 3.36
CA GLY A 86 10.82 -21.55 2.31
C GLY A 86 11.14 -20.91 0.97
N ALA A 87 12.38 -21.05 0.49
CA ALA A 87 12.63 -21.17 -0.96
C ALA A 87 12.02 -22.47 -1.54
N ASN A 88 11.20 -23.18 -0.75
CA ASN A 88 10.36 -24.25 -1.20
C ASN A 88 9.16 -23.67 -1.94
N ASP A 89 9.24 -23.75 -3.26
CA ASP A 89 8.23 -23.35 -4.24
C ASP A 89 6.81 -23.79 -3.86
N ASP A 90 6.67 -24.94 -3.18
CA ASP A 90 5.37 -25.46 -2.73
C ASP A 90 4.68 -24.57 -1.69
N ASN A 91 5.44 -23.91 -0.79
CA ASN A 91 4.85 -23.04 0.23
C ASN A 91 4.33 -21.74 -0.39
N LEU A 92 5.05 -21.16 -1.34
CA LEU A 92 4.63 -19.93 -2.00
C LEU A 92 3.44 -20.12 -2.96
N LYS A 93 3.12 -21.37 -3.31
CA LYS A 93 2.01 -21.77 -4.20
C LYS A 93 0.76 -22.28 -3.45
N ALA A 94 0.86 -22.53 -2.15
CA ALA A 94 -0.24 -23.12 -1.39
C ALA A 94 -1.37 -22.12 -1.06
N SER A 95 -2.51 -22.65 -0.60
CA SER A 95 -3.63 -21.85 -0.12
C SER A 95 -3.62 -21.78 1.41
N TYR A 96 -3.80 -20.58 1.95
CA TYR A 96 -3.71 -20.26 3.37
C TYR A 96 -4.96 -19.55 3.88
N LYS A 97 -5.36 -19.84 5.11
CA LYS A 97 -6.50 -19.22 5.77
C LYS A 97 -6.18 -18.89 7.22
N GLN A 98 -6.34 -17.62 7.61
CA GLN A 98 -6.17 -17.20 8.98
C GLN A 98 -7.38 -17.64 9.83
N GLU A 99 -7.14 -18.13 11.03
CA GLU A 99 -8.18 -18.63 11.95
C GLU A 99 -8.24 -17.89 13.29
N SER A 100 -7.31 -16.95 13.51
CA SER A 100 -7.36 -16.06 14.66
C SER A 100 -6.58 -14.77 14.44
N ASP A 101 -6.80 -13.79 15.32
CA ASP A 101 -6.00 -12.58 15.38
C ASP A 101 -4.53 -12.88 15.73
N ILE A 102 -3.59 -12.27 14.99
CA ILE A 102 -2.15 -12.41 15.18
C ILE A 102 -1.61 -11.09 15.75
N ASP A 103 -0.69 -11.17 16.69
CA ASP A 103 -0.07 -10.04 17.37
C ASP A 103 1.44 -10.24 17.40
N PHE A 104 2.18 -9.34 16.75
CA PHE A 104 3.64 -9.31 16.70
C PHE A 104 4.30 -8.87 18.01
N MET A 105 3.52 -8.73 19.10
CA MET A 105 3.99 -8.52 20.47
C MET A 105 4.73 -7.20 20.71
N SER A 106 4.61 -6.24 19.78
CA SER A 106 5.24 -4.91 19.84
C SER A 106 6.77 -4.95 20.00
N GLN A 107 7.43 -6.05 19.65
CA GLN A 107 8.88 -6.13 19.53
C GLN A 107 9.25 -6.05 18.04
N PRO A 108 10.31 -5.34 17.66
CA PRO A 108 10.80 -5.38 16.29
C PRO A 108 11.09 -6.84 15.91
N VAL A 109 10.38 -7.35 14.91
CA VAL A 109 10.64 -8.68 14.35
C VAL A 109 11.37 -8.48 13.03
N VAL A 110 12.41 -9.28 12.80
CA VAL A 110 13.01 -9.37 11.46
C VAL A 110 11.99 -10.06 10.56
N TRP A 111 11.25 -9.26 9.79
CA TRP A 111 10.25 -9.75 8.86
C TRP A 111 10.85 -9.93 7.47
N ILE A 112 10.81 -11.16 6.97
CA ILE A 112 11.11 -11.47 5.57
C ILE A 112 9.77 -11.45 4.82
N PRO A 113 9.61 -10.61 3.79
CA PRO A 113 8.37 -10.58 3.03
C PRO A 113 8.03 -11.94 2.42
N ILE A 114 6.75 -12.33 2.47
CA ILE A 114 6.28 -13.54 1.81
C ILE A 114 6.38 -13.35 0.29
N GLY A 115 7.14 -14.22 -0.36
CA GLY A 115 7.51 -14.11 -1.76
C GLY A 115 8.37 -12.87 -2.00
N TRP A 116 9.69 -12.97 -1.88
CA TRP A 116 10.54 -11.78 -1.74
C TRP A 116 11.10 -11.22 -3.06
N ASN A 117 10.92 -11.91 -4.19
CA ASN A 117 11.35 -11.43 -5.52
C ASN A 117 10.60 -12.11 -6.68
N GLU A 118 10.91 -11.72 -7.91
CA GLU A 118 10.28 -12.27 -9.13
C GLU A 118 10.52 -13.77 -9.35
N SER A 119 11.65 -14.31 -8.87
CA SER A 119 12.00 -15.74 -8.97
C SER A 119 11.26 -16.59 -7.94
N PHE A 120 10.88 -15.99 -6.81
CA PHE A 120 10.16 -16.62 -5.72
C PHE A 120 8.93 -15.79 -5.35
N PRO A 121 7.96 -15.63 -6.27
CA PRO A 121 6.77 -14.85 -6.00
C PRO A 121 5.79 -15.64 -5.13
N PHE A 122 5.02 -14.95 -4.29
CA PHE A 122 3.83 -15.56 -3.71
C PHE A 122 2.78 -15.75 -4.83
N SER A 123 2.51 -16.99 -5.18
CA SER A 123 1.60 -17.38 -6.29
C SER A 123 0.39 -18.17 -5.81
N GLY A 124 0.29 -18.41 -4.50
CA GLY A 124 -0.81 -19.09 -3.84
C GLY A 124 -2.01 -18.21 -3.55
N VAL A 125 -2.81 -18.62 -2.56
CA VAL A 125 -3.96 -17.86 -2.07
C VAL A 125 -3.77 -17.60 -0.58
N TYR A 126 -3.84 -16.35 -0.15
CA TYR A 126 -3.87 -15.99 1.25
C TYR A 126 -5.21 -15.34 1.58
N ASN A 127 -5.96 -15.92 2.51
CA ASN A 127 -7.20 -15.37 3.01
C ASN A 127 -7.07 -15.03 4.50
N GLY A 128 -6.97 -13.74 4.82
CA GLY A 128 -6.94 -13.24 6.20
C GLY A 128 -8.26 -13.46 6.96
N ASN A 129 -9.32 -13.83 6.24
CA ASN A 129 -10.58 -14.32 6.81
C ASN A 129 -11.20 -13.36 7.85
N GLY A 130 -10.95 -12.05 7.71
CA GLY A 130 -11.44 -10.98 8.58
C GLY A 130 -10.72 -10.86 9.93
N TYR A 131 -9.71 -11.69 10.20
CA TYR A 131 -8.89 -11.58 11.40
C TYR A 131 -7.83 -10.48 11.25
N LYS A 132 -7.38 -9.98 12.40
CA LYS A 132 -6.50 -8.82 12.49
C LYS A 132 -5.05 -9.23 12.77
N ILE A 133 -4.11 -8.54 12.14
CA ILE A 133 -2.68 -8.60 12.46
C ILE A 133 -2.27 -7.31 13.16
N ARG A 134 -1.65 -7.42 14.33
CA ARG A 134 -1.28 -6.31 15.22
C ARG A 134 0.22 -6.21 15.44
N ASN A 135 0.64 -4.99 15.78
CA ASN A 135 1.93 -4.65 16.34
C ASN A 135 3.13 -5.10 15.50
N MET A 136 2.95 -5.17 14.18
CA MET A 136 4.02 -5.57 13.27
C MET A 136 4.93 -4.37 13.04
N TYR A 137 6.08 -4.34 13.69
CA TYR A 137 7.11 -3.30 13.50
C TYR A 137 8.28 -3.88 12.72
N VAL A 138 8.48 -3.35 11.51
CA VAL A 138 9.58 -3.72 10.61
C VAL A 138 10.44 -2.49 10.40
N SER A 139 11.75 -2.63 10.62
CA SER A 139 12.74 -1.61 10.29
C SER A 139 13.76 -2.23 9.35
N LYS A 140 14.06 -1.57 8.24
CA LYS A 140 15.03 -2.05 7.25
C LYS A 140 15.91 -0.91 6.78
N SER A 141 17.21 -1.11 6.81
CA SER A 141 18.19 -0.21 6.22
C SER A 141 18.68 -0.78 4.89
N LEU A 142 18.70 0.03 3.83
CA LEU A 142 18.96 -0.39 2.46
C LEU A 142 19.86 0.62 1.71
N PRO A 143 20.60 0.22 0.66
CA PRO A 143 20.94 -1.15 0.33
C PRO A 143 21.67 -1.83 1.50
N LEU A 144 21.53 -3.15 1.63
CA LEU A 144 22.30 -3.91 2.62
C LEU A 144 23.82 -3.77 2.36
N SER A 145 24.64 -3.92 3.39
CA SER A 145 26.09 -3.76 3.26
C SER A 145 26.72 -4.85 2.37
N ASN A 146 27.93 -4.60 1.87
CA ASN A 146 28.60 -5.51 0.93
C ASN A 146 28.86 -6.92 1.48
N THR A 147 28.90 -7.08 2.80
CA THR A 147 29.14 -8.35 3.49
C THR A 147 27.87 -9.19 3.68
N GLU A 148 26.69 -8.65 3.38
CA GLU A 148 25.40 -9.26 3.74
C GLU A 148 24.58 -9.76 2.53
N ILE A 149 25.06 -9.56 1.30
CA ILE A 149 24.26 -9.81 0.09
C ILE A 149 24.86 -10.91 -0.81
N SER A 150 24.04 -11.91 -1.14
CA SER A 150 24.30 -12.89 -2.21
C SER A 150 24.39 -12.22 -3.59
N PRO A 151 25.36 -12.57 -4.46
CA PRO A 151 25.56 -11.96 -5.79
C PRO A 151 24.35 -12.04 -6.74
N ASP A 152 23.34 -12.86 -6.43
CA ASP A 152 22.21 -13.17 -7.32
C ASP A 152 20.97 -12.26 -7.14
N LEU A 153 21.01 -11.23 -6.28
CA LEU A 153 19.90 -10.27 -6.07
C LEU A 153 19.82 -9.22 -7.20
N LYS A 154 19.18 -9.58 -8.31
CA LYS A 154 18.49 -8.67 -9.26
C LYS A 154 17.07 -8.38 -8.75
N GLU A 155 16.39 -7.26 -8.97
CA GLU A 155 16.60 -6.02 -9.75
C GLU A 155 15.96 -4.80 -9.02
N GLU A 156 15.05 -5.05 -8.07
CA GLU A 156 14.26 -4.10 -7.29
C GLU A 156 14.04 -4.67 -5.87
N GLU A 157 14.11 -3.82 -4.84
CA GLU A 157 13.79 -4.22 -3.47
C GLU A 157 12.28 -4.10 -3.24
N MET A 158 11.65 -5.21 -2.86
CA MET A 158 10.20 -5.32 -2.72
C MET A 158 9.86 -5.53 -1.25
N ILE A 159 9.22 -4.53 -0.64
CA ILE A 159 9.09 -4.41 0.81
C ILE A 159 7.61 -4.33 1.18
N GLY A 160 7.18 -5.19 2.09
CA GLY A 160 5.83 -5.24 2.64
C GLY A 160 5.60 -6.51 3.45
N PHE A 161 4.34 -6.78 3.83
CA PHE A 161 3.97 -8.08 4.39
C PHE A 161 4.25 -9.20 3.37
N PHE A 162 3.87 -8.97 2.11
CA PHE A 162 4.32 -9.70 0.93
C PHE A 162 5.36 -8.89 0.15
N GLY A 163 6.33 -9.55 -0.49
CA GLY A 163 7.30 -8.87 -1.35
C GLY A 163 6.74 -8.69 -2.75
N TYR A 164 6.61 -9.78 -3.49
CA TYR A 164 6.12 -9.90 -4.85
C TYR A 164 4.96 -10.90 -4.90
N ASN A 165 3.79 -10.43 -5.30
CA ASN A 165 2.57 -11.23 -5.41
C ASN A 165 2.20 -11.49 -6.87
N THR A 166 1.97 -12.74 -7.25
CA THR A 166 1.29 -13.16 -8.49
C THR A 166 0.01 -13.95 -8.21
N GLY A 167 -0.25 -14.29 -6.96
CA GLY A 167 -1.41 -15.02 -6.48
C GLY A 167 -2.55 -14.10 -6.04
N ILE A 168 -3.26 -14.51 -5.00
CA ILE A 168 -4.40 -13.80 -4.44
C ILE A 168 -4.18 -13.53 -2.96
N ILE A 169 -4.21 -12.26 -2.56
CA ILE A 169 -4.23 -11.82 -1.16
C ILE A 169 -5.60 -11.23 -0.89
N SER A 170 -6.34 -11.79 0.06
CA SER A 170 -7.71 -11.39 0.35
C SER A 170 -8.00 -11.26 1.84
N ASN A 171 -8.90 -10.35 2.21
CA ASN A 171 -9.40 -10.16 3.58
C ASN A 171 -8.29 -10.01 4.64
N LEU A 172 -7.13 -9.48 4.26
CA LEU A 172 -6.01 -9.22 5.15
C LEU A 172 -6.20 -7.86 5.83
N CYS A 173 -6.08 -7.83 7.15
CA CYS A 173 -6.27 -6.62 7.95
C CYS A 173 -5.05 -6.36 8.86
N LEU A 174 -4.25 -5.35 8.54
CA LEU A 174 -3.18 -4.85 9.42
C LEU A 174 -3.74 -3.73 10.30
N VAL A 175 -3.80 -3.88 11.62
CA VAL A 175 -4.47 -2.89 12.51
C VAL A 175 -3.57 -2.12 13.46
N SER A 176 -2.30 -2.49 13.57
CA SER A 176 -1.29 -1.67 14.22
C SER A 176 0.11 -2.13 13.81
N GLY A 177 1.08 -1.22 13.85
CA GLY A 177 2.47 -1.51 13.50
C GLY A 177 3.14 -0.36 12.78
N GLY A 178 4.29 -0.65 12.18
CA GLY A 178 5.00 0.31 11.36
C GLY A 178 6.03 -0.35 10.46
N LEU A 179 6.24 0.25 9.29
CA LEU A 179 7.31 -0.07 8.35
C LEU A 179 8.23 1.14 8.26
N SER A 180 9.45 1.03 8.76
CA SER A 180 10.50 2.04 8.64
C SER A 180 11.55 1.57 7.65
N VAL A 181 11.80 2.36 6.62
CA VAL A 181 12.83 2.08 5.62
C VAL A 181 13.80 3.25 5.58
N ASP A 182 15.07 2.98 5.87
CA ASP A 182 16.15 3.95 5.77
C ASP A 182 17.02 3.60 4.56
N ILE A 183 17.19 4.55 3.65
CA ILE A 183 18.03 4.39 2.47
C ILE A 183 19.37 5.06 2.74
N ILE A 184 20.40 4.24 2.97
CA ILE A 184 21.76 4.63 3.30
C ILE A 184 22.60 4.72 2.03
N SER A 185 23.06 5.93 1.70
CA SER A 185 23.72 6.19 0.42
C SER A 185 25.11 5.55 0.30
N GLU A 186 25.82 5.37 1.42
CA GLU A 186 27.16 4.76 1.47
C GLU A 186 27.18 3.31 0.93
N ASN A 187 26.04 2.62 1.00
CA ASN A 187 25.87 1.25 0.53
C ASN A 187 25.47 1.16 -0.96
N MET A 188 25.23 2.28 -1.65
CA MET A 188 24.86 2.33 -3.06
C MET A 188 26.06 2.24 -4.02
N ASN A 189 26.97 1.30 -3.80
CA ASN A 189 28.20 1.18 -4.60
C ASN A 189 28.12 0.19 -5.77
N ARG A 190 27.00 -0.54 -5.94
CA ARG A 190 26.92 -1.68 -6.87
C ARG A 190 26.32 -1.35 -8.22
N LYS A 191 25.37 -0.42 -8.28
CA LYS A 191 24.51 -0.23 -9.45
C LYS A 191 24.46 1.23 -9.91
N GLU A 192 24.16 1.40 -11.19
CA GLU A 192 23.84 2.71 -11.77
C GLU A 192 22.45 3.18 -11.36
N GLN A 193 21.52 2.25 -11.10
CA GLN A 193 20.16 2.52 -10.67
C GLN A 193 19.66 1.51 -9.63
N TYR A 194 18.90 1.99 -8.65
CA TYR A 194 18.15 1.17 -7.69
C TYR A 194 16.65 1.41 -7.83
N ASP A 195 15.83 0.37 -7.68
CA ASP A 195 14.37 0.49 -7.65
C ASP A 195 13.86 -0.07 -6.32
N TYR A 196 12.93 0.65 -5.69
CA TYR A 196 12.32 0.28 -4.41
C TYR A 196 10.80 0.31 -4.52
N SER A 197 10.17 -0.82 -4.29
CA SER A 197 8.72 -1.00 -4.23
C SER A 197 8.30 -1.24 -2.80
N ILE A 198 7.66 -0.25 -2.18
CA ILE A 198 7.36 -0.23 -0.74
C ILE A 198 5.86 -0.09 -0.54
N GLY A 199 5.23 -1.12 0.04
CA GLY A 199 3.83 -1.07 0.44
C GLY A 199 3.59 -1.80 1.75
N THR A 200 2.61 -1.36 2.56
CA THR A 200 2.38 -2.01 3.86
C THR A 200 1.95 -3.47 3.69
N ILE A 201 1.13 -3.77 2.68
CA ILE A 201 0.67 -5.13 2.38
C ILE A 201 1.60 -5.82 1.38
N CYS A 202 1.98 -5.14 0.30
CA CYS A 202 2.78 -5.76 -0.75
C CYS A 202 3.81 -4.79 -1.32
N GLY A 203 5.05 -5.23 -1.56
CA GLY A 203 6.00 -4.42 -2.33
C GLY A 203 5.52 -4.24 -3.77
N TYR A 204 5.39 -5.35 -4.49
CA TYR A 204 4.99 -5.39 -5.90
C TYR A 204 3.84 -6.39 -6.09
N ASN A 205 2.69 -5.88 -6.52
CA ASN A 205 1.54 -6.71 -6.88
C ASN A 205 1.39 -6.91 -8.40
N ASN A 206 1.62 -8.13 -8.87
CA ASN A 206 1.27 -8.64 -10.20
C ASN A 206 0.12 -9.67 -10.15
N GLY A 207 -0.50 -9.85 -8.98
CA GLY A 207 -1.64 -10.74 -8.76
C GLY A 207 -2.91 -9.97 -8.41
N ARG A 208 -3.66 -10.46 -7.43
CA ARG A 208 -4.87 -9.81 -6.91
C ARG A 208 -4.68 -9.46 -5.44
N ILE A 209 -4.99 -8.22 -5.08
CA ILE A 209 -5.20 -7.81 -3.69
C ILE A 209 -6.64 -7.35 -3.56
N GLU A 210 -7.41 -8.02 -2.70
CA GLU A 210 -8.86 -7.78 -2.60
C GLU A 210 -9.39 -7.77 -1.16
N TYR A 211 -10.23 -6.79 -0.84
CA TYR A 211 -10.84 -6.65 0.50
C TYR A 211 -9.81 -6.53 1.63
N CYS A 212 -8.64 -5.97 1.33
CA CYS A 212 -7.57 -5.81 2.29
C CYS A 212 -7.53 -4.40 2.86
N SER A 213 -7.02 -4.25 4.07
CA SER A 213 -6.88 -2.94 4.69
C SER A 213 -5.70 -2.83 5.62
N ASN A 214 -5.30 -1.58 5.85
CA ASN A 214 -4.52 -1.21 7.00
C ASN A 214 -5.26 -0.14 7.84
N SER A 215 -5.00 -0.14 9.14
CA SER A 215 -5.48 0.85 10.11
C SER A 215 -4.41 1.06 11.17
N ASP A 216 -4.22 2.30 11.61
CA ASP A 216 -3.22 2.69 12.62
C ASP A 216 -1.80 2.14 12.37
N TYR A 217 -1.43 2.01 11.09
CA TYR A 217 -0.10 1.58 10.65
C TYR A 217 0.67 2.79 10.14
N SER A 218 1.98 2.87 10.40
CA SER A 218 2.83 3.94 9.86
C SER A 218 3.85 3.40 8.85
N LEU A 219 3.93 4.00 7.67
CA LEU A 219 5.04 3.79 6.73
C LEU A 219 5.94 5.02 6.80
N TYR A 220 7.20 4.83 7.19
CA TYR A 220 8.23 5.85 7.20
C TYR A 220 9.34 5.48 6.21
N LEU A 221 9.70 6.41 5.33
CA LEU A 221 10.83 6.28 4.41
C LEU A 221 11.75 7.48 4.57
N HIS A 222 13.00 7.23 4.90
CA HIS A 222 14.06 8.24 4.89
C HIS A 222 15.07 7.94 3.79
N ILE A 223 15.37 8.93 2.96
CA ILE A 223 16.31 8.82 1.85
C ILE A 223 17.49 9.74 2.10
N GLU A 224 18.68 9.17 2.33
CA GLU A 224 19.91 9.95 2.45
C GLU A 224 20.36 10.53 1.10
N PRO A 225 21.12 11.66 1.11
CA PRO A 225 21.67 12.23 -0.10
C PRO A 225 22.53 11.23 -0.86
N SER A 226 22.33 11.11 -2.17
CA SER A 226 23.03 10.13 -3.01
C SER A 226 23.22 10.63 -4.44
N GLU A 227 24.42 10.45 -4.99
CA GLU A 227 24.72 10.69 -6.42
C GLU A 227 24.23 9.55 -7.33
N LYS A 228 23.60 8.50 -6.77
CA LYS A 228 23.08 7.37 -7.53
C LYS A 228 21.58 7.49 -7.76
N THR A 229 21.17 7.20 -8.99
CA THR A 229 19.76 7.16 -9.35
C THR A 229 19.05 6.04 -8.58
N SER A 230 17.95 6.37 -7.90
CA SER A 230 17.10 5.48 -7.15
C SER A 230 15.63 5.86 -7.38
N ASN A 231 14.80 4.91 -7.79
CA ASN A 231 13.37 5.13 -7.94
C ASN A 231 12.62 4.53 -6.75
N PHE A 232 11.69 5.30 -6.22
CA PHE A 232 10.88 4.94 -5.06
C PHE A 232 9.40 4.93 -5.43
N TYR A 233 8.78 3.77 -5.24
CA TYR A 233 7.36 3.55 -5.47
C TYR A 233 6.74 3.17 -4.14
N VAL A 234 6.08 4.14 -3.50
CA VAL A 234 5.57 4.03 -2.14
C VAL A 234 4.05 4.08 -2.15
N GLY A 235 3.41 3.06 -1.57
CA GLY A 235 1.97 3.02 -1.43
C GLY A 235 1.48 2.53 -0.08
N GLY A 236 0.31 3.00 0.33
CA GLY A 236 -0.32 2.50 1.56
C GLY A 236 -0.67 1.02 1.46
N ILE A 237 -1.01 0.49 0.29
CA ILE A 237 -1.29 -0.95 0.09
C ILE A 237 -0.14 -1.63 -0.66
N SER A 238 0.22 -1.10 -1.83
CA SER A 238 1.27 -1.66 -2.68
C SER A 238 2.30 -0.63 -3.12
N GLY A 239 3.58 -0.97 -3.24
CA GLY A 239 4.55 -0.07 -3.89
C GLY A 239 4.29 0.06 -5.39
N LYS A 240 4.32 -1.09 -6.08
CA LYS A 240 3.96 -1.26 -7.50
C LYS A 240 2.71 -2.12 -7.66
N LEU A 241 1.91 -1.78 -8.66
CA LEU A 241 0.70 -2.50 -9.05
C LEU A 241 0.66 -2.70 -10.56
N GLU A 242 0.55 -3.94 -11.01
CA GLU A 242 0.38 -4.27 -12.44
C GLU A 242 -0.95 -4.93 -12.78
N ASN A 243 -1.73 -5.29 -11.76
CA ASN A 243 -2.92 -6.10 -11.93
C ASN A 243 -4.05 -5.60 -11.04
N ILE A 244 -4.75 -6.45 -10.27
CA ILE A 244 -5.98 -6.05 -9.59
C ILE A 244 -5.72 -5.53 -8.17
N LEU A 245 -6.31 -4.38 -7.87
CA LEU A 245 -6.53 -3.86 -6.53
C LEU A 245 -8.03 -3.57 -6.35
N TYR A 246 -8.69 -4.34 -5.48
CA TYR A 246 -10.14 -4.30 -5.36
C TYR A 246 -10.60 -4.12 -3.91
N ALA A 247 -11.50 -3.18 -3.67
CA ALA A 247 -12.14 -2.98 -2.36
C ALA A 247 -11.13 -2.84 -1.20
N CYS A 248 -9.98 -2.22 -1.46
CA CYS A 248 -8.92 -2.06 -0.46
C CYS A 248 -8.99 -0.70 0.22
N ILE A 249 -8.58 -0.65 1.50
CA ILE A 249 -8.66 0.56 2.32
C ILE A 249 -7.30 0.88 2.94
N ASN A 250 -6.76 2.06 2.64
CA ASN A 250 -5.63 2.61 3.36
C ASN A 250 -6.08 3.62 4.41
N ASN A 251 -5.75 3.38 5.68
CA ASN A 251 -5.86 4.37 6.76
C ASN A 251 -4.49 4.67 7.41
N SER A 252 -3.39 4.22 6.80
CA SER A 252 -2.03 4.42 7.32
C SER A 252 -1.56 5.87 7.19
N LYS A 253 -0.60 6.25 8.04
CA LYS A 253 0.23 7.44 7.82
C LYS A 253 1.45 7.04 6.99
N ILE A 254 1.64 7.69 5.86
CA ILE A 254 2.82 7.56 4.99
C ILE A 254 3.64 8.82 5.15
N GLU A 255 4.87 8.69 5.65
CA GLU A 255 5.80 9.79 5.86
C GLU A 255 7.10 9.52 5.11
N ILE A 256 7.50 10.47 4.27
CA ILE A 256 8.68 10.37 3.43
C ILE A 256 9.53 11.61 3.66
N ILE A 257 10.79 11.41 4.03
CA ILE A 257 11.80 12.45 4.13
C ILE A 257 12.88 12.11 3.10
N ASP A 258 12.97 12.95 2.08
CA ASP A 258 13.98 12.86 1.04
C ASP A 258 15.02 13.97 1.21
N SER A 259 16.22 13.56 1.56
CA SER A 259 17.33 14.45 1.89
C SER A 259 18.28 14.69 0.72
N GLY A 260 17.96 14.26 -0.51
CA GLY A 260 18.79 14.60 -1.69
C GLY A 260 19.17 13.43 -2.60
N GLY A 261 18.23 12.52 -2.91
CA GLY A 261 18.51 11.43 -3.86
C GLY A 261 18.66 11.90 -5.32
N GLU A 262 18.97 10.99 -6.25
CA GLU A 262 18.65 11.18 -7.68
C GLU A 262 17.62 10.12 -8.10
N GLY A 263 16.68 10.39 -9.03
CA GLY A 263 15.67 9.41 -9.49
C GLY A 263 14.20 9.81 -9.33
N ASP A 264 13.29 8.84 -9.48
CA ASP A 264 11.84 9.09 -9.47
C ASP A 264 11.21 8.80 -8.10
N LEU A 265 10.46 9.76 -7.53
CA LEU A 265 9.60 9.52 -6.38
C LEU A 265 8.14 9.43 -6.80
N ARG A 266 7.47 8.32 -6.48
CA ARG A 266 6.06 8.07 -6.75
C ARG A 266 5.36 7.61 -5.48
N VAL A 267 4.41 8.41 -5.01
CA VAL A 267 3.76 8.21 -3.70
C VAL A 267 2.26 8.21 -3.88
N GLY A 268 1.60 7.12 -3.47
CA GLY A 268 0.14 7.01 -3.50
C GLY A 268 -0.43 6.56 -2.16
N GLY A 269 -1.65 6.99 -1.83
CA GLY A 269 -2.34 6.46 -0.65
C GLY A 269 -2.62 4.95 -0.77
N LEU A 270 -2.76 4.45 -1.99
CA LEU A 270 -2.92 3.02 -2.28
C LEU A 270 -1.68 2.44 -2.95
N SER A 271 -1.25 3.02 -4.07
CA SER A 271 -0.10 2.52 -4.83
C SER A 271 0.84 3.61 -5.29
N GLY A 272 2.15 3.41 -5.15
CA GLY A 272 3.15 4.35 -5.67
C GLY A 272 3.11 4.41 -7.19
N LEU A 273 3.20 3.26 -7.85
CA LEU A 273 3.16 3.14 -9.31
C LEU A 273 2.14 2.10 -9.75
N CYS A 274 1.26 2.47 -10.68
CA CYS A 274 0.44 1.53 -11.44
C CYS A 274 1.02 1.39 -12.86
N LEU A 275 1.39 0.18 -13.26
CA LEU A 275 2.07 -0.08 -14.53
C LEU A 275 1.37 -1.18 -15.31
N ASN A 276 1.12 -0.95 -16.59
CA ASN A 276 0.74 -2.03 -17.51
C ASN A 276 2.00 -2.53 -18.25
N LYS A 277 2.56 -3.67 -17.82
CA LYS A 277 3.54 -4.42 -18.60
C LYS A 277 2.79 -5.37 -19.53
N GLY A 278 3.12 -5.30 -20.83
CA GLY A 278 2.46 -6.07 -21.88
C GLY A 278 2.22 -7.53 -21.57
N ASN A 279 1.15 -8.08 -22.16
CA ASN A 279 0.58 -9.43 -21.98
C ASN A 279 -0.45 -9.62 -20.85
N ASN A 280 -0.66 -8.64 -19.96
CA ASN A 280 -1.75 -8.66 -18.96
C ASN A 280 -2.79 -7.56 -19.22
N TYR A 281 -4.01 -7.72 -18.69
CA TYR A 281 -4.92 -6.56 -18.58
C TYR A 281 -4.24 -5.53 -17.70
N GLY A 282 -4.30 -4.25 -18.07
CA GLY A 282 -3.70 -3.18 -17.27
C GLY A 282 -4.27 -3.13 -15.85
N PRO A 283 -3.65 -2.34 -14.96
CA PRO A 283 -4.11 -2.21 -13.59
C PRO A 283 -5.63 -1.98 -13.49
N ARG A 284 -6.28 -2.78 -12.63
CA ARG A 284 -7.72 -2.66 -12.35
C ARG A 284 -7.90 -2.28 -10.88
N CYS A 285 -8.05 -0.99 -10.66
CA CYS A 285 -8.29 -0.37 -9.37
C CYS A 285 -9.79 -0.09 -9.21
N LEU A 286 -10.46 -0.95 -8.45
CA LEU A 286 -11.91 -0.96 -8.30
C LEU A 286 -12.29 -0.74 -6.83
N ALA A 287 -13.20 0.18 -6.52
CA ALA A 287 -13.79 0.33 -5.18
C ALA A 287 -12.78 0.61 -4.04
N ASN A 288 -11.63 1.24 -4.33
CA ASN A 288 -10.61 1.43 -3.31
C ASN A 288 -10.73 2.77 -2.59
N THR A 289 -10.24 2.82 -1.35
CA THR A 289 -10.33 4.00 -0.50
C THR A 289 -9.01 4.36 0.16
N ASN A 290 -8.63 5.63 0.11
CA ASN A 290 -7.61 6.20 0.99
C ASN A 290 -8.25 7.18 1.97
N HIS A 291 -8.11 6.90 3.26
CA HIS A 291 -8.35 7.82 4.37
C HIS A 291 -7.03 8.24 5.04
N GLY A 292 -5.92 7.58 4.72
CA GLY A 292 -4.61 7.79 5.31
C GLY A 292 -3.99 9.15 4.99
N GLU A 293 -3.03 9.55 5.81
CA GLU A 293 -2.24 10.77 5.63
C GLU A 293 -1.00 10.47 4.80
N LEU A 294 -0.72 11.29 3.80
CA LEU A 294 0.52 11.29 3.03
C LEU A 294 1.29 12.56 3.38
N SER A 295 2.50 12.43 3.91
CA SER A 295 3.40 13.54 4.19
C SER A 295 4.72 13.30 3.47
N VAL A 296 5.01 14.12 2.48
CA VAL A 296 6.27 14.07 1.73
C VAL A 296 7.05 15.35 2.01
N ARG A 297 8.29 15.22 2.44
CA ARG A 297 9.21 16.33 2.63
C ARG A 297 10.46 16.08 1.83
N THR A 298 10.80 17.02 0.96
CA THR A 298 12.09 17.05 0.28
C THR A 298 12.91 18.16 0.92
N GLU A 299 14.08 17.84 1.47
CA GLU A 299 14.97 18.85 2.07
C GLU A 299 15.92 19.40 1.00
N GLU A 300 16.77 18.52 0.45
CA GLU A 300 17.59 18.82 -0.71
C GLU A 300 16.97 18.27 -2.01
N GLY A 301 16.03 17.32 -1.94
CA GLY A 301 15.18 16.90 -3.06
C GLY A 301 15.85 15.97 -4.09
N ILE A 302 15.02 15.20 -4.80
CA ILE A 302 15.51 14.29 -5.83
C ILE A 302 15.88 15.04 -7.13
N GLY A 303 17.14 14.90 -7.56
CA GLY A 303 17.65 15.56 -8.76
C GLY A 303 16.94 15.19 -10.07
N LYS A 304 16.78 16.20 -10.95
CA LYS A 304 16.42 16.18 -12.39
C LYS A 304 15.20 15.39 -12.89
N ARG A 305 14.47 14.63 -12.07
CA ARG A 305 13.28 13.86 -12.51
C ARG A 305 11.98 14.40 -11.89
N THR A 306 10.84 13.88 -12.34
CA THR A 306 9.51 14.35 -11.92
C THR A 306 9.10 13.64 -10.63
N HIS A 307 8.44 14.30 -9.68
CA HIS A 307 7.75 13.66 -8.55
C HIS A 307 6.27 13.46 -8.85
N GLY A 308 5.71 12.30 -8.48
CA GLY A 308 4.28 12.02 -8.63
C GLY A 308 3.66 11.65 -7.29
N ILE A 309 2.87 12.56 -6.71
CA ILE A 309 2.21 12.40 -5.42
C ILE A 309 0.70 12.39 -5.64
N GLY A 310 0.05 11.27 -5.36
CA GLY A 310 -1.39 11.11 -5.53
C GLY A 310 -2.10 10.67 -4.27
N GLY A 311 -3.30 11.19 -4.01
CA GLY A 311 -4.12 10.73 -2.89
C GLY A 311 -4.42 9.23 -2.96
N LEU A 312 -4.49 8.65 -4.17
CA LEU A 312 -4.60 7.20 -4.38
C LEU A 312 -3.36 6.62 -5.06
N PHE A 313 -2.93 7.20 -6.17
CA PHE A 313 -1.89 6.63 -7.03
C PHE A 313 -0.79 7.66 -7.33
N GLY A 314 0.46 7.35 -7.05
CA GLY A 314 1.57 8.29 -7.30
C GLY A 314 1.77 8.56 -8.79
N ALA A 315 1.80 7.50 -9.60
CA ALA A 315 1.69 7.59 -11.04
C ALA A 315 1.05 6.36 -11.67
N THR A 316 0.55 6.54 -12.88
CA THR A 316 0.00 5.47 -13.71
C THR A 316 0.65 5.53 -15.10
N TYR A 317 1.25 4.44 -15.56
CA TYR A 317 1.85 4.34 -16.88
C TYR A 317 1.36 3.09 -17.60
N GLU A 318 1.23 3.16 -18.92
CA GLU A 318 1.07 1.96 -19.72
C GLU A 318 2.16 1.90 -20.76
N LYS A 319 2.86 0.76 -20.80
CA LYS A 319 3.81 0.52 -21.87
C LYS A 319 3.02 0.27 -23.15
N PHE A 320 3.29 1.06 -24.20
CA PHE A 320 2.63 0.90 -25.48
C PHE A 320 2.82 -0.54 -26.00
N ILE A 321 1.72 -1.26 -26.13
CA ILE A 321 1.65 -2.57 -26.78
C ILE A 321 0.63 -2.50 -27.91
N GLU A 322 0.85 -3.30 -28.95
CA GLU A 322 0.02 -3.30 -30.15
C GLU A 322 -1.45 -3.73 -29.87
N GLU A 323 -1.68 -4.42 -28.75
CA GLU A 323 -3.02 -4.79 -28.28
C GLU A 323 -3.57 -3.75 -27.29
N LEU A 324 -4.72 -3.14 -27.62
CA LEU A 324 -5.46 -2.27 -26.71
C LEU A 324 -5.82 -3.02 -25.42
N ARG A 325 -5.13 -2.72 -24.32
CA ARG A 325 -5.44 -3.28 -23.00
C ARG A 325 -5.70 -2.15 -22.02
N GLU A 326 -6.93 -2.10 -21.56
CA GLU A 326 -7.45 -1.01 -20.76
C GLU A 326 -7.01 -1.12 -19.29
N SER A 327 -6.55 -0.01 -18.71
CA SER A 327 -6.46 0.15 -17.26
C SER A 327 -7.73 0.79 -16.72
N TRP A 328 -8.26 0.28 -15.62
CA TRP A 328 -9.54 0.69 -15.05
C TRP A 328 -9.36 1.25 -13.65
N TYR A 329 -9.76 2.50 -13.46
CA TYR A 329 -9.80 3.19 -12.17
C TYR A 329 -11.25 3.56 -11.90
N ILE A 330 -12.00 2.64 -11.28
CA ILE A 330 -13.44 2.76 -11.13
C ILE A 330 -13.79 2.83 -9.65
N ASN A 331 -14.68 3.76 -9.29
CA ASN A 331 -15.22 3.81 -7.94
C ASN A 331 -14.10 3.97 -6.90
N ASN A 332 -13.13 4.87 -7.06
CA ASN A 332 -12.12 5.07 -6.02
C ASN A 332 -12.34 6.37 -5.26
N TYR A 333 -12.00 6.38 -3.98
CA TYR A 333 -12.33 7.45 -3.06
C TYR A 333 -11.12 7.88 -2.23
N ASN A 334 -10.71 9.14 -2.32
CA ASN A 334 -9.72 9.74 -1.43
C ASN A 334 -10.41 10.74 -0.48
N SER A 335 -10.25 10.53 0.82
CA SER A 335 -10.47 11.56 1.84
C SER A 335 -9.24 11.79 2.71
N GLY A 336 -8.13 11.13 2.40
CA GLY A 336 -6.87 11.31 3.09
C GLY A 336 -6.26 12.68 2.83
N THR A 337 -5.40 13.13 3.74
CA THR A 337 -4.67 14.39 3.59
C THR A 337 -3.36 14.15 2.84
N ILE A 338 -3.01 15.06 1.93
CA ILE A 338 -1.72 15.10 1.25
C ILE A 338 -0.99 16.34 1.74
N THR A 339 0.18 16.18 2.35
CA THR A 339 1.08 17.25 2.73
C THR A 339 2.36 17.10 1.93
N TYR A 340 2.75 18.13 1.17
CA TYR A 340 3.99 18.15 0.42
C TYR A 340 4.82 19.39 0.77
N THR A 341 5.98 19.17 1.40
CA THR A 341 6.95 20.23 1.72
C THR A 341 8.12 20.18 0.75
N ILE A 342 8.22 21.22 -0.08
CA ILE A 342 9.17 21.38 -1.18
C ILE A 342 10.49 21.96 -0.66
N GLY A 343 11.60 21.35 -1.04
CA GLY A 343 12.95 21.74 -0.68
C GLY A 343 13.51 22.85 -1.58
N SER A 344 14.82 23.06 -1.54
CA SER A 344 15.48 24.17 -2.24
C SER A 344 15.91 23.90 -3.69
N GLN A 345 15.79 22.66 -4.19
CA GLN A 345 16.27 22.28 -5.52
C GLN A 345 15.25 22.48 -6.66
N ASP A 346 15.80 22.58 -7.88
CA ASP A 346 15.06 22.68 -9.14
C ASP A 346 14.63 21.29 -9.65
N TYR A 347 13.35 20.95 -9.55
CA TYR A 347 12.74 19.72 -10.09
C TYR A 347 11.28 19.94 -10.57
N GLU A 348 10.73 18.95 -11.29
CA GLU A 348 9.32 18.94 -11.68
C GLU A 348 8.53 18.14 -10.65
N TYR A 349 7.37 18.62 -10.21
CA TYR A 349 6.53 17.86 -9.29
C TYR A 349 5.06 17.95 -9.66
N ALA A 350 4.37 16.84 -9.44
CA ALA A 350 2.97 16.66 -9.76
C ALA A 350 2.21 16.13 -8.54
N VAL A 351 1.26 16.92 -8.05
CA VAL A 351 0.41 16.54 -6.93
C VAL A 351 -1.05 16.47 -7.39
N GLY A 352 -1.65 15.30 -7.19
CA GLY A 352 -3.02 15.01 -7.57
C GLY A 352 -3.86 14.52 -6.39
N GLY A 353 -5.10 14.97 -6.27
CA GLY A 353 -6.01 14.42 -5.24
C GLY A 353 -6.33 12.94 -5.44
N ILE A 354 -6.23 12.42 -6.68
CA ILE A 354 -6.36 10.99 -7.00
C ILE A 354 -5.06 10.44 -7.59
N ILE A 355 -4.52 11.04 -8.64
CA ILE A 355 -3.33 10.54 -9.36
C ILE A 355 -2.26 11.64 -9.45
N GLY A 356 -1.04 11.41 -8.97
CA GLY A 356 0.05 12.38 -9.14
C GLY A 356 0.36 12.63 -10.62
N ILE A 357 0.80 11.59 -11.33
CA ILE A 357 1.11 11.64 -12.77
C ILE A 357 0.26 10.62 -13.54
N LEU A 358 -0.57 11.10 -14.45
CA LEU A 358 -1.23 10.31 -15.46
C LEU A 358 -0.31 10.21 -16.69
N GLY A 359 0.52 9.18 -16.71
CA GLY A 359 1.54 8.96 -17.73
C GLY A 359 0.99 8.56 -19.10
N GLU A 360 1.89 8.47 -20.08
CA GLU A 360 1.58 7.94 -21.41
C GLU A 360 1.04 6.50 -21.34
N GLY A 361 0.14 6.14 -22.25
CA GLY A 361 -0.44 4.80 -22.31
C GLY A 361 -1.46 4.58 -23.42
N SER A 362 -1.90 3.34 -23.60
CA SER A 362 -2.83 2.92 -24.65
C SER A 362 -4.28 3.28 -24.34
N PHE A 363 -4.86 2.91 -23.19
CA PHE A 363 -6.24 3.28 -22.84
C PHE A 363 -6.48 3.25 -21.32
N GLN A 364 -6.78 4.41 -20.73
CA GLN A 364 -7.08 4.53 -19.30
C GLN A 364 -8.52 4.99 -19.08
N SER A 365 -9.31 4.22 -18.34
CA SER A 365 -10.66 4.59 -17.94
C SER A 365 -10.71 4.98 -16.47
N LEU A 366 -11.07 6.24 -16.20
CA LEU A 366 -11.29 6.78 -14.87
C LEU A 366 -12.78 7.08 -14.74
N THR A 367 -13.51 6.25 -13.99
CA THR A 367 -14.96 6.37 -13.86
C THR A 367 -15.36 6.42 -12.39
N TYR A 368 -16.23 7.35 -11.97
CA TYR A 368 -16.74 7.41 -10.58
C TYR A 368 -15.62 7.54 -9.53
N ASN A 369 -14.64 8.43 -9.74
CA ASN A 369 -13.60 8.69 -8.73
C ASN A 369 -13.90 9.96 -7.96
N TYR A 370 -13.53 9.97 -6.68
CA TYR A 370 -13.96 10.98 -5.72
C TYR A 370 -12.78 11.45 -4.89
N ASN A 371 -12.49 12.75 -4.89
CA ASN A 371 -11.54 13.34 -3.95
C ASN A 371 -12.23 14.37 -3.05
N ILE A 372 -12.25 14.12 -1.75
CA ILE A 372 -12.58 15.13 -0.74
C ILE A 372 -11.40 15.41 0.21
N GLY A 373 -10.28 14.74 0.00
CA GLY A 373 -9.07 14.90 0.80
C GLY A 373 -8.49 16.31 0.70
N GLU A 374 -7.87 16.76 1.78
CA GLU A 374 -7.16 18.04 1.83
C GLU A 374 -5.76 17.89 1.22
N MET A 375 -5.32 18.86 0.42
CA MET A 375 -3.95 18.93 -0.09
C MET A 375 -3.27 20.22 0.40
N ARG A 376 -2.18 20.06 1.14
CA ARG A 376 -1.34 21.13 1.69
C ARG A 376 0.02 21.09 1.02
N ILE A 377 0.43 22.18 0.39
CA ILE A 377 1.70 22.27 -0.31
C ILE A 377 2.43 23.53 0.17
N SER A 378 3.66 23.37 0.64
CA SER A 378 4.47 24.43 1.22
C SER A 378 5.93 24.31 0.79
N TYR A 379 6.69 25.39 0.91
CA TYR A 379 8.15 25.37 0.73
C TYR A 379 8.83 25.36 2.10
N ALA A 380 9.96 24.64 2.22
CA ALA A 380 10.73 24.53 3.45
C ALA A 380 11.43 25.85 3.83
N ASP A 381 11.87 26.64 2.84
CA ASP A 381 12.47 27.97 3.04
C ASP A 381 11.76 29.01 2.15
N ARG A 382 11.46 30.17 2.73
CA ARG A 382 10.82 31.32 2.08
C ARG A 382 11.72 32.03 1.08
N GLN A 383 13.04 31.82 1.17
CA GLN A 383 14.02 32.44 0.27
C GLN A 383 14.24 31.65 -1.02
N THR A 384 13.69 30.43 -1.10
CA THR A 384 13.80 29.59 -2.30
C THR A 384 12.92 30.14 -3.42
N ILE A 385 13.53 30.86 -4.36
CA ILE A 385 12.93 31.17 -5.66
C ILE A 385 13.14 29.92 -6.53
N SER A 386 12.35 28.87 -6.33
CA SER A 386 12.51 27.65 -7.14
C SER A 386 12.00 27.91 -8.57
N ASN A 387 12.73 27.49 -9.59
CA ASN A 387 12.23 27.46 -10.98
C ASN A 387 11.41 26.20 -11.26
N ASN A 388 10.85 25.58 -10.22
CA ASN A 388 10.13 24.32 -10.30
C ASN A 388 8.91 24.43 -11.20
N LYS A 389 8.71 23.42 -12.05
CA LYS A 389 7.46 23.28 -12.78
C LYS A 389 6.45 22.57 -11.88
N GLU A 390 5.41 23.32 -11.54
CA GLU A 390 4.40 22.90 -10.56
C GLU A 390 3.15 22.41 -11.29
N TYR A 391 2.79 21.15 -11.03
CA TYR A 391 1.63 20.50 -11.65
C TYR A 391 0.64 20.05 -10.57
N LEU A 392 -0.33 20.91 -10.25
CA LEU A 392 -1.26 20.69 -9.15
C LEU A 392 -2.70 20.56 -9.62
N GLY A 393 -3.38 19.46 -9.28
CA GLY A 393 -4.77 19.25 -9.67
C GLY A 393 -5.57 18.38 -8.72
N TRP A 394 -6.88 18.60 -8.67
CA TRP A 394 -7.79 17.85 -7.80
C TRP A 394 -7.95 16.37 -8.17
N MET A 395 -7.91 16.09 -9.46
CA MET A 395 -7.86 14.73 -10.00
C MET A 395 -6.42 14.32 -10.22
N SER A 396 -5.72 15.04 -11.08
CA SER A 396 -4.36 14.71 -11.46
C SER A 396 -3.43 15.90 -11.49
N GLY A 397 -2.21 15.71 -10.99
CA GLY A 397 -1.17 16.73 -11.02
C GLY A 397 -0.70 16.98 -12.46
N LYS A 398 -0.15 15.96 -13.11
CA LYS A 398 0.42 16.05 -14.47
C LYS A 398 -0.19 14.98 -15.37
N ILE A 399 -0.48 15.34 -16.62
CA ILE A 399 -0.91 14.41 -17.66
C ILE A 399 0.11 14.45 -18.80
N GLU A 400 0.79 13.34 -19.04
CA GLU A 400 1.91 13.26 -20.00
C GLU A 400 1.49 12.74 -21.39
N LYS A 401 0.18 12.57 -21.65
CA LYS A 401 -0.32 11.85 -22.82
C LYS A 401 -0.50 12.72 -24.08
N LYS A 402 -0.10 12.16 -25.23
CA LYS A 402 -0.16 12.83 -26.55
C LYS A 402 -1.45 12.62 -27.35
N GLN A 403 -2.33 11.66 -27.00
CA GLN A 403 -3.49 11.28 -27.81
C GLN A 403 -4.74 10.84 -26.98
N SER A 404 -5.92 10.82 -27.62
CA SER A 404 -7.30 10.82 -27.10
C SER A 404 -7.81 9.60 -26.31
N ASP A 405 -6.93 8.73 -25.80
CA ASP A 405 -7.34 7.45 -25.22
C ASP A 405 -7.44 7.48 -23.68
N ILE A 406 -7.96 8.59 -23.13
CA ILE A 406 -8.32 8.69 -21.72
C ILE A 406 -9.83 8.89 -21.68
N SER A 407 -10.53 7.96 -21.03
CA SER A 407 -11.96 8.09 -20.75
C SER A 407 -12.15 8.53 -19.31
N ILE A 408 -12.48 9.80 -19.10
CA ILE A 408 -12.84 10.34 -17.78
C ILE A 408 -14.35 10.53 -17.73
N ARG A 409 -15.01 9.88 -16.77
CA ARG A 409 -16.45 9.96 -16.57
C ARG A 409 -16.78 10.08 -15.09
N ASP A 410 -17.66 11.01 -14.75
CA ASP A 410 -18.24 11.10 -13.41
C ASP A 410 -17.20 11.17 -12.30
N PHE A 411 -16.22 12.04 -12.48
CA PHE A 411 -15.24 12.40 -11.47
C PHE A 411 -15.80 13.50 -10.57
N TYR A 412 -15.63 13.39 -9.25
CA TYR A 412 -16.13 14.37 -8.30
C TYR A 412 -15.02 14.87 -7.36
N TYR A 413 -14.98 16.17 -7.10
CA TYR A 413 -14.04 16.76 -6.13
C TYR A 413 -14.68 17.85 -5.27
N ASP A 414 -14.24 17.93 -4.01
CA ASP A 414 -14.69 18.97 -3.07
C ASP A 414 -13.68 20.11 -3.07
N TYR A 415 -14.06 21.25 -3.65
CA TYR A 415 -13.19 22.41 -3.74
C TYR A 415 -12.88 23.05 -2.39
N ASP A 416 -13.78 22.93 -1.40
CA ASP A 416 -13.70 23.71 -0.17
C ASP A 416 -12.79 23.04 0.88
N SER A 417 -12.51 21.74 0.74
CA SER A 417 -11.53 21.02 1.56
C SER A 417 -10.06 21.21 1.10
N THR A 418 -9.90 21.73 -0.11
CA THR A 418 -8.65 22.17 -0.79
C THR A 418 -8.03 23.44 -0.29
N LYS A 419 -7.35 23.43 0.85
CA LYS A 419 -6.58 24.62 1.27
C LYS A 419 -5.10 24.44 0.97
N ILE A 420 -4.63 25.13 -0.06
CA ILE A 420 -3.20 25.33 -0.25
C ILE A 420 -2.79 26.51 0.62
N GLU A 421 -2.32 26.20 1.82
CA GLU A 421 -1.75 27.19 2.73
C GLU A 421 -0.35 27.56 2.25
N LYS A 422 -0.30 28.58 1.38
CA LYS A 422 0.89 29.37 1.14
C LYS A 422 0.65 30.73 1.77
N GLU A 423 1.62 31.27 2.50
CA GLU A 423 1.56 32.66 2.98
C GLU A 423 1.48 33.67 1.81
N GLU A 424 1.67 33.22 0.56
CA GLU A 424 1.16 33.84 -0.68
C GLU A 424 0.46 32.80 -1.57
N LEU A 425 -0.88 32.71 -1.47
CA LEU A 425 -1.73 31.66 -2.06
C LEU A 425 -1.37 31.23 -3.51
N ILE A 426 -1.00 29.96 -3.68
CA ILE A 426 -1.23 29.26 -4.96
C ILE A 426 -2.57 28.54 -4.82
N THR A 427 -3.65 29.18 -5.23
CA THR A 427 -4.95 28.50 -5.25
C THR A 427 -5.06 27.65 -6.52
N VAL A 428 -5.17 26.34 -6.35
CA VAL A 428 -5.39 25.41 -7.47
C VAL A 428 -6.86 25.39 -7.80
N HIS A 429 -7.24 26.24 -8.75
CA HIS A 429 -8.62 26.35 -9.25
C HIS A 429 -8.96 25.32 -10.32
N ARG A 430 -8.12 24.30 -10.55
CA ARG A 430 -8.23 23.44 -11.73
C ARG A 430 -8.30 21.97 -11.33
N PRO A 431 -9.24 21.20 -11.90
CA PRO A 431 -9.35 19.78 -11.58
C PRO A 431 -8.13 18.97 -12.06
N ILE A 432 -7.32 19.54 -12.95
CA ILE A 432 -6.10 18.96 -13.48
C ILE A 432 -5.04 20.05 -13.45
N GLY A 433 -3.80 19.71 -13.06
CA GLY A 433 -2.69 20.65 -13.06
C GLY A 433 -2.29 21.14 -14.44
N ASN A 434 -1.28 22.03 -14.48
CA ASN A 434 -0.87 22.73 -15.70
C ASN A 434 -0.59 21.72 -16.83
N TYR A 435 -1.56 21.58 -17.72
CA TYR A 435 -1.34 20.98 -19.02
C TYR A 435 -0.25 21.79 -19.72
N THR A 436 0.72 21.11 -20.30
CA THR A 436 1.54 21.75 -21.32
C THR A 436 0.58 22.25 -22.41
N GLU A 437 0.82 23.45 -22.94
CA GLU A 437 0.02 24.09 -24.02
C GLU A 437 -0.02 23.26 -25.32
N GLU A 438 0.50 22.04 -25.30
CA GLU A 438 0.79 21.16 -26.41
C GLU A 438 -0.42 20.35 -26.88
N ASN A 439 -1.55 20.33 -26.15
CA ASN A 439 -2.72 19.51 -26.53
C ASN A 439 -4.12 20.08 -26.18
N PRO A 440 -4.50 21.25 -26.73
CA PRO A 440 -5.74 21.96 -26.36
C PRO A 440 -7.05 21.24 -26.67
N TYR A 441 -7.05 20.24 -27.57
CA TYR A 441 -8.28 19.60 -28.06
C TYR A 441 -8.88 18.55 -27.10
N ILE A 442 -8.08 17.96 -26.21
CA ILE A 442 -8.52 16.89 -25.31
C ILE A 442 -9.23 17.46 -24.07
N ILE A 443 -8.88 18.69 -23.68
CA ILE A 443 -9.31 19.33 -22.44
C ILE A 443 -10.84 19.44 -22.33
N PRO A 444 -11.59 19.92 -23.35
CA PRO A 444 -13.04 20.04 -23.22
C PRO A 444 -13.73 18.71 -22.96
N GLU A 445 -13.24 17.60 -23.53
CA GLU A 445 -13.84 16.27 -23.32
C GLU A 445 -13.57 15.76 -21.90
N ILE A 446 -12.34 15.93 -21.41
CA ILE A 446 -12.00 15.55 -20.04
C ILE A 446 -12.82 16.36 -19.02
N LEU A 447 -12.92 17.68 -19.22
CA LEU A 447 -13.66 18.56 -18.30
C LEU A 447 -15.16 18.25 -18.25
N LYS A 448 -15.76 17.68 -19.30
CA LYS A 448 -17.17 17.21 -19.26
C LYS A 448 -17.39 16.09 -18.27
N GLY A 449 -16.36 15.29 -17.98
CA GLY A 449 -16.41 14.18 -17.04
C GLY A 449 -16.12 14.57 -15.59
N ILE A 450 -15.84 15.84 -15.29
CA ILE A 450 -15.40 16.30 -13.97
C ILE A 450 -16.42 17.26 -13.38
N TYR A 451 -16.95 16.90 -12.22
CA TYR A 451 -17.97 17.61 -11.48
C TYR A 451 -17.39 18.12 -10.16
N ARG A 452 -17.66 19.37 -9.82
CA ARG A 452 -17.42 19.89 -8.47
C ARG A 452 -18.57 19.43 -7.58
N PHE A 453 -18.31 19.07 -6.32
CA PHE A 453 -19.39 18.96 -5.34
C PHE A 453 -20.08 20.32 -5.22
N SER A 454 -21.35 20.34 -5.60
CA SER A 454 -22.25 21.45 -5.34
C SER A 454 -23.09 21.05 -4.13
N ILE A 455 -23.38 21.99 -3.23
CA ILE A 455 -24.28 21.76 -2.08
C ILE A 455 -25.66 21.22 -2.52
N ASN A 456 -26.01 21.35 -3.80
CA ASN A 456 -27.27 20.91 -4.40
C ASN A 456 -27.15 19.68 -5.32
N ASP A 457 -25.93 19.26 -5.68
CA ASP A 457 -25.68 18.18 -6.64
C ASP A 457 -24.85 17.08 -5.99
N TRP A 458 -25.56 16.11 -5.43
CA TRP A 458 -24.96 14.87 -4.98
C TRP A 458 -24.65 13.96 -6.17
N PRO A 459 -23.56 13.17 -6.11
CA PRO A 459 -23.40 12.03 -6.98
C PRO A 459 -24.61 11.11 -6.78
N LYS A 460 -25.16 10.57 -7.86
CA LYS A 460 -26.22 9.55 -7.78
C LYS A 460 -25.63 8.27 -7.18
N TRP A 461 -25.53 8.20 -5.86
CA TRP A 461 -25.10 7.01 -5.14
C TRP A 461 -26.23 5.96 -5.11
N ALA A 462 -26.01 4.67 -5.40
CA ALA A 462 -24.82 4.02 -5.96
C ALA A 462 -25.10 3.64 -7.42
N ILE A 463 -24.10 3.78 -8.30
CA ILE A 463 -24.24 3.33 -9.70
C ILE A 463 -24.00 1.81 -9.81
N GLU A 464 -23.21 1.22 -8.91
CA GLU A 464 -23.01 -0.24 -8.83
C GLU A 464 -22.97 -0.73 -7.38
N ARG A 465 -24.09 -1.27 -6.89
CA ARG A 465 -24.25 -1.75 -5.50
C ARG A 465 -23.30 -2.91 -5.13
N TRP A 466 -22.73 -3.59 -6.11
CA TRP A 466 -21.84 -4.75 -5.89
C TRP A 466 -20.39 -4.35 -5.58
N ALA A 467 -19.97 -3.15 -5.95
CA ALA A 467 -18.59 -2.70 -5.77
C ALA A 467 -18.28 -2.28 -4.32
N TRP A 468 -19.28 -1.79 -3.58
CA TRP A 468 -19.11 -1.24 -2.22
C TRP A 468 -19.99 -1.91 -1.15
N GLY A 469 -20.63 -3.03 -1.51
CA GLY A 469 -21.71 -3.65 -0.72
C GLY A 469 -21.33 -4.13 0.68
N ASP A 470 -20.04 -4.15 1.04
CA ASP A 470 -19.58 -4.66 2.34
C ASP A 470 -18.45 -3.85 3.00
N LEU A 471 -18.39 -2.52 2.77
CA LEU A 471 -17.67 -1.66 3.71
C LEU A 471 -18.38 -1.56 5.07
N GLY A 472 -19.66 -1.95 5.11
CA GLY A 472 -20.48 -1.98 6.33
C GLY A 472 -20.00 -3.03 7.35
N GLY A 473 -19.47 -4.18 6.93
CA GLY A 473 -19.01 -5.22 7.86
C GLY A 473 -17.91 -4.77 8.84
N TRP A 474 -17.14 -3.76 8.45
CA TRP A 474 -15.96 -3.28 9.17
C TRP A 474 -16.28 -2.26 10.29
N ASN A 475 -17.50 -1.72 10.32
CA ASN A 475 -18.00 -0.81 11.36
C ASN A 475 -19.43 -1.19 11.82
N ASN A 476 -19.65 -2.45 12.21
CA ASN A 476 -20.94 -2.94 12.73
C ASN A 476 -22.15 -2.67 11.81
N GLY A 477 -21.97 -2.74 10.50
CA GLY A 477 -23.02 -2.49 9.50
C GLY A 477 -23.21 -1.02 9.09
N ASN A 478 -22.39 -0.09 9.60
CA ASN A 478 -22.48 1.33 9.23
C ASN A 478 -21.26 1.75 8.42
N PRO A 479 -21.31 1.80 7.09
CA PRO A 479 -20.24 2.47 6.35
C PRO A 479 -20.04 3.87 6.94
N VAL A 480 -18.81 4.18 7.37
CA VAL A 480 -18.43 5.56 7.72
C VAL A 480 -18.24 6.30 6.40
N TYR A 481 -19.37 6.56 5.73
CA TYR A 481 -19.41 7.71 4.85
C TYR A 481 -19.28 8.93 5.77
N PRO A 482 -18.55 9.99 5.39
CA PRO A 482 -18.75 11.26 6.07
C PRO A 482 -20.26 11.51 6.11
N LYS A 483 -20.80 11.72 7.32
CA LYS A 483 -22.15 12.21 7.53
C LYS A 483 -22.21 13.61 6.92
N LEU A 484 -22.32 13.69 5.61
CA LEU A 484 -22.58 14.92 4.87
C LEU A 484 -24.04 15.29 5.18
N TRP A 485 -24.21 16.08 6.23
CA TRP A 485 -25.52 16.52 6.72
C TRP A 485 -26.18 17.46 5.72
N ILE A 486 -27.46 17.21 5.44
CA ILE A 486 -28.37 18.17 4.80
C ILE A 486 -29.07 18.91 5.93
N GLU A 487 -28.72 20.17 6.18
CA GLU A 487 -29.68 21.07 6.83
C GLU A 487 -30.76 21.43 5.80
N LYS A 488 -31.96 20.88 5.99
CA LYS A 488 -33.14 21.39 5.29
C LYS A 488 -33.52 22.72 5.91
N ASN A 489 -33.12 23.82 5.30
CA ASN A 489 -33.75 25.11 5.60
C ASN A 489 -35.13 25.16 4.91
N LYS A 490 -36.15 25.47 5.73
CA LYS A 490 -37.54 25.70 5.32
C LYS A 490 -37.68 26.90 4.40
#